data_AF-A0A535P639-F1
#
_entry.id   AF-A0A535P639-F1
#
_cell.length_a   1.000
_cell.length_b   1.000
_cell.length_c   1.000
_cell.angle_alpha   90.00
_cell.angle_beta   90.00
_cell.angle_gamma   90.00
#
_symmetry.space_group_name_H-M   'P 1'
#
loop_
_entity.id
_entity.type
_entity.pdbx_description
1 polymer ?
#
loop_
_entity_poly.entity_id
_entity_poly.type
_entity_poly.pdbx_seq_one_letter_code
_entity_poly.pdbx_strand_id
1 'polypeptide(L)' 'MPFFPLRGERSPAMARLGRRHRATSRQVMLAWLLKRSPVVLPIPGTLSLEHLKENLAAGRIDLDEEEFASLV' A
#
# COMPACT_ATOMS: atom_id res chain seq x y z
N MET A 1 2.38 -2.78 17.46
CA MET A 1 3.54 -3.50 16.88
C MET A 1 4.05 -2.69 15.69
N PRO A 2 5.28 -2.14 15.73
CA PRO A 2 5.77 -1.14 14.78
C PRO A 2 6.32 -1.70 13.46
N PHE A 3 6.25 -3.02 13.22
CA PHE A 3 6.74 -3.64 12.00
C PHE A 3 5.67 -4.56 11.40
N PHE A 4 4.91 -4.06 10.43
CA PHE A 4 4.04 -4.90 9.60
C PHE A 4 4.84 -5.32 8.36
N PRO A 5 5.27 -6.58 8.24
CA PRO A 5 6.09 -7.00 7.12
C PRO A 5 5.27 -6.93 5.82
N LEU A 6 5.62 -5.98 4.94
CA LEU A 6 5.06 -5.83 3.58
C LEU A 6 5.27 -7.05 2.65
N ARG A 7 5.84 -8.13 3.17
CA ARG A 7 6.09 -9.37 2.43
C ARG A 7 4.94 -10.37 2.55
N GLY A 8 4.09 -10.26 3.57
CA GLY A 8 3.24 -11.37 4.03
C GLY A 8 1.83 -11.45 3.44
N GLU A 9 1.12 -10.35 3.25
CA GLU A 9 -0.34 -10.43 3.08
C GLU A 9 -0.82 -9.81 1.76
N ARG A 10 -1.01 -10.66 0.76
CA ARG A 10 -1.84 -10.33 -0.41
C ARG A 10 -3.28 -10.68 -0.09
N SER A 11 -4.05 -9.73 0.43
CA SER A 11 -5.50 -9.91 0.60
C SER A 11 -6.22 -9.83 -0.76
N PRO A 12 -7.26 -10.65 -1.01
CA PRO A 12 -8.14 -10.48 -2.17
C PRO A 12 -8.76 -9.07 -2.27
N ALA A 13 -8.96 -8.40 -1.13
CA ALA A 13 -9.42 -7.01 -1.09
C ALA A 13 -8.37 -6.05 -1.68
N MET A 14 -7.09 -6.20 -1.31
CA MET A 14 -6.00 -5.42 -1.90
C MET A 14 -5.81 -5.70 -3.40
N ALA A 15 -6.05 -6.93 -3.85
CA ALA A 15 -6.03 -7.26 -5.28
C ALA A 15 -7.18 -6.61 -6.06
N ARG A 16 -8.38 -6.55 -5.48
CA ARG A 16 -9.51 -5.82 -6.07
C ARG A 16 -9.24 -4.32 -6.16
N LEU A 17 -8.80 -3.71 -5.07
CA LEU A 17 -8.49 -2.28 -5.04
C LEU A 17 -7.32 -1.93 -5.96
N GLY A 18 -6.32 -2.82 -6.06
CA GLY A 18 -5.24 -2.65 -7.03
C GLY A 18 -5.77 -2.55 -8.46
N ARG A 19 -6.71 -3.42 -8.85
CA ARG A 19 -7.36 -3.31 -10.17
C ARG A 19 -8.13 -1.99 -10.34
N ARG A 20 -8.89 -1.56 -9.32
CA ARG A 20 -9.67 -0.31 -9.35
C ARG A 20 -8.78 0.91 -9.54
N HIS A 21 -7.66 0.96 -8.82
CA HIS A 21 -6.70 2.06 -8.83
C HIS A 21 -5.59 1.92 -9.88
N ARG A 22 -5.65 0.89 -10.74
CA ARG A 22 -4.58 0.54 -11.70
C ARG A 22 -3.20 0.45 -11.04
N ALA A 23 -3.17 -0.13 -9.85
CA ALA A 23 -2.03 -0.25 -8.97
C ALA A 23 -1.79 -1.72 -8.58
N THR A 24 -0.58 -2.01 -8.13
CA THR A 24 -0.26 -3.32 -7.56
C THR A 24 -0.83 -3.44 -6.14
N SER A 25 -1.11 -4.65 -5.67
CA SER A 25 -1.53 -4.86 -4.28
C SER A 25 -0.51 -4.32 -3.26
N ARG A 26 0.77 -4.30 -3.63
CA ARG A 26 1.84 -3.71 -2.81
C ARG A 26 1.67 -2.20 -2.68
N GLN A 27 1.31 -1.52 -3.76
CA GLN A 27 1.06 -0.08 -3.73
C GLN A 27 -0.17 0.24 -2.88
N VAL A 28 -1.24 -0.55 -2.99
CA VAL A 28 -2.44 -0.40 -2.14
C VAL A 28 -2.11 -0.57 -0.65
N MET A 29 -1.31 -1.57 -0.30
CA MET A 29 -0.87 -1.77 1.08
C MET A 29 -0.03 -0.59 1.60
N LEU A 30 0.89 -0.06 0.78
CA LEU A 30 1.67 1.12 1.13
C LEU A 30 0.80 2.36 1.33
N ALA A 31 -0.17 2.59 0.43
CA ALA A 31 -1.14 3.67 0.54
C ALA A 31 -1.98 3.56 1.82
N TRP A 32 -2.44 2.35 2.15
CA TRP A 32 -3.18 2.08 3.39
C TRP A 32 -2.35 2.39 4.64
N LEU A 33 -1.08 2.00 4.68
CA LEU A 33 -0.17 2.33 5.79
C LEU A 33 0.05 3.83 5.93
N LEU A 34 0.26 4.53 4.82
CA LEU A 34 0.43 5.99 4.80
C LEU A 34 -0.84 6.71 5.29
N LYS A 35 -2.03 6.22 4.90
CA LYS A 35 -3.32 6.78 5.35
C LYS A 35 -3.60 6.51 6.83
N ARG A 36 -3.12 5.40 7.38
CA ARG A 36 -3.42 4.95 8.76
C ARG A 36 -3.01 5.96 9.84
N SER A 37 -1.94 6.72 9.62
CA SER A 37 -1.52 7.76 10.56
C SER A 37 -0.47 8.69 9.94
N PRO A 38 -0.50 10.00 10.24
CA PRO A 38 0.50 10.95 9.73
C PRO A 38 1.93 10.69 10.24
N VAL A 39 2.11 9.85 11.27
CA VAL A 39 3.44 9.48 11.80
C VAL A 39 3.92 8.11 11.31
N VAL A 40 3.16 7.44 10.45
CA VAL A 40 3.59 6.17 9.85
C VAL A 40 4.40 6.46 8.59
N LEU A 41 5.69 6.13 8.64
CA LEU A 41 6.59 6.17 7.48
C LEU A 41 7.06 4.76 7.14
N PRO A 42 6.43 4.06 6.17
CA PRO A 42 6.92 2.76 5.74
C PRO A 42 8.31 2.90 5.09
N ILE A 43 9.21 1.95 5.37
CA ILE A 43 10.55 1.87 4.78
C ILE A 43 10.60 0.67 3.82
N PRO A 44 9.93 0.73 2.65
CA PRO A 44 9.89 -0.40 1.74
C PRO A 44 11.26 -0.63 1.10
N GLY A 45 11.84 -1.79 1.36
CA GLY A 45 13.05 -2.23 0.65
C GLY A 45 12.80 -2.35 -0.86
N THR A 46 13.81 -1.97 -1.65
CA THR A 46 13.86 -2.18 -3.10
C THR A 46 15.32 -2.38 -3.53
N LEU A 47 15.54 -3.23 -4.53
CA LEU A 47 16.83 -3.46 -5.19
C LEU A 47 16.79 -3.08 -6.67
N SER A 48 15.68 -2.51 -7.15
CA SER A 48 15.49 -2.14 -8.55
C SER A 48 14.81 -0.78 -8.70
N LEU A 49 15.09 -0.12 -9.81
CA LEU A 49 14.47 1.16 -10.16
C LEU A 49 12.95 1.01 -10.34
N GLU A 50 12.48 -0.09 -10.91
CA GLU A 50 11.05 -0.33 -11.12
C GLU A 50 10.29 -0.43 -9.80
N HIS A 51 10.79 -1.20 -8.84
CA HIS A 51 10.18 -1.27 -7.51
C HIS A 51 10.27 0.07 -6.75
N LEU A 52 11.32 0.87 -6.99
CA LEU A 52 11.40 2.22 -6.43
C LEU A 52 10.25 3.10 -6.99
N LYS A 53 10.04 3.08 -8.31
CA LYS A 53 8.94 3.82 -8.96
C LYS A 53 7.58 3.37 -8.42
N GLU A 54 7.38 2.05 -8.27
CA GLU A 54 6.16 1.50 -7.68
C GLU A 54 5.92 2.00 -6.25
N ASN A 55 6.94 1.92 -5.38
CA ASN A 55 6.85 2.38 -4.00
C ASN A 55 6.48 3.87 -3.92
N LEU A 56 7.08 4.71 -4.76
CA LEU A 56 6.78 6.15 -4.81
C LEU A 56 5.36 6.43 -5.33
N ALA A 57 4.91 5.69 -6.35
CA ALA A 57 3.58 5.84 -6.90
C ALA A 57 2.47 5.44 -5.92
N ALA A 58 2.76 4.61 -4.90
CA ALA A 58 1.80 4.29 -3.84
C ALA A 58 1.31 5.52 -3.07
N GLY A 59 2.17 6.53 -2.88
CA GLY A 59 1.79 7.78 -2.19
C GLY A 59 0.83 8.66 -2.97
N ARG A 60 0.50 8.31 -4.21
CA ARG A 60 -0.50 9.00 -5.05
C ARG A 60 -1.86 8.31 -5.07
N ILE A 61 -1.98 7.15 -4.42
CA ILE A 61 -3.24 6.44 -4.31
C ILE A 61 -4.01 7.03 -3.14
N ASP A 62 -5.12 7.68 -3.44
CA ASP A 62 -6.07 8.13 -2.44
C ASP A 62 -7.13 7.05 -2.26
N LEU A 63 -7.09 6.36 -1.12
CA LEU A 63 -8.13 5.42 -0.74
C LEU A 63 -9.25 6.22 -0.11
N ASP A 64 -10.50 5.98 -0.48
CA ASP A 64 -11.64 6.59 0.23
C ASP A 64 -11.82 5.96 1.63
N GLU A 65 -12.83 6.40 2.39
CA GLU A 65 -13.09 5.87 3.74
C GLU A 65 -13.56 4.41 3.71
N GLU A 66 -14.39 4.03 2.75
CA GLU A 66 -14.90 2.66 2.60
C GLU A 66 -13.77 1.70 2.21
N GLU A 67 -12.93 2.11 1.25
CA GLU A 67 -11.77 1.37 0.79
C GLU A 67 -10.75 1.19 1.92
N PHE A 68 -10.48 2.24 2.69
CA PHE A 68 -9.59 2.18 3.85
C PHE A 68 -10.11 1.22 4.92
N ALA A 69 -11.41 1.29 5.25
CA ALA A 69 -12.05 0.43 6.25
C ALA A 69 -12.12 -1.04 5.79
N SER A 70 -12.25 -1.29 4.48
CA SER A 70 -12.32 -2.65 3.92
C SER A 70 -11.00 -3.46 4.00
N LEU A 71 -9.91 -2.79 4.40
CA LEU A 71 -8.56 -3.37 4.50
C LEU A 71 -8.11 -3.60 5.96
N VAL A 72 -8.99 -3.36 6.94
CA VAL A 72 -8.74 -3.56 8.38
C VAL A 72 -9.03 -5.00 8.79
#